data_AF-A0A0P1GGR4-F1
#
_entry.id   AF-A0A0P1GGR4-F1
#
_cell.length_a   1.000
_cell.length_b   1.000
_cell.length_c   1.000
_cell.angle_alpha   90.00
_cell.angle_beta   90.00
_cell.angle_gamma   90.00
#
_symmetry.space_group_name_H-M   'P 1'
#
loop_
_entity.id
_entity.type
_entity.pdbx_description
1 polymer ?
#
loop_
_entity_poly.entity_id
_entity_poly.type
_entity_poly.pdbx_seq_one_letter_code
_entity_poly.pdbx_strand_id
1 'polypeptide(L)'
;MQSDDKLSSLMKDIVRYERTIGELLDKNDALSGEVALHAKEREAWFANRQDGINSELSSLTNMVLRLSEQQGRQFDMVYRLLAQSMIGQGDRKSDTGGTTDLLLNHAMDRSAAFADTIGRIVTGRTVERTAKHRVELAEDSSIRALRGKLVQDANIATGGNIALVLEENGETGVHSLIFPVAEVSATGFRGVTLEVKPLETRALRVRIRQSDDWRNNSEVNIDLKTLRHANFETTFALGRREVAVTNLREGWVRIKIETGLEMSDAPIELELIAMGNVTARSSKRKGSGRAAFAIKTCDLLRSDGLTSSQTDEVVQEEMNDVKRTAPAIMKVDINTPSQERKRREKREAYLASGAYRKLTRFRNMHAGKRAFIIGNGPSINKQDLTLLKDEVTFVTNWFINHPQYNEIDPSYFCVSSHEMFGGWGTPEPKANQDWLQGMLARAGNAHKFFSYPFRDFLIGDGVFPEDQCDFLLFDRPKYQVDQRGDINLDLTQPMDDGYTGIVTFCLPLAHFMGITEIYLIGCDCDYGLTTPDAPKSYFYDFSKHTTKTTSHEGLTRVWAENGPVFQTYEVVRNRFLQDGIQIVNCTDGGRLEVFPRARYEDVVASKA
;
A
#
# COMPACT_ATOMS: atom_id res chain seq x y z
N MET A 1 9.81 38.92 -59.97
CA MET A 1 8.53 38.27 -59.57
C MET A 1 8.72 36.97 -58.79
N GLN A 2 9.52 35.98 -59.22
CA GLN A 2 9.69 34.73 -58.45
C GLN A 2 10.47 34.83 -57.12
N SER A 3 11.28 35.86 -56.90
CA SER A 3 12.04 36.06 -55.66
C SER A 3 11.21 36.68 -54.53
N ASP A 4 10.30 37.60 -54.85
CA ASP A 4 9.46 38.29 -53.87
C ASP A 4 8.40 37.37 -53.26
N ASP A 5 7.85 36.42 -54.03
CA ASP A 5 6.90 35.43 -53.53
C ASP A 5 7.55 34.46 -52.52
N LYS A 6 8.81 34.09 -52.74
CA LYS A 6 9.57 33.25 -51.79
C LYS A 6 9.86 33.98 -50.48
N LEU A 7 10.20 35.27 -50.55
CA LEU A 7 10.46 36.08 -49.37
C LEU A 7 9.18 36.30 -48.54
N SER A 8 8.06 36.56 -49.22
CA SER A 8 6.73 36.69 -48.60
C SER A 8 6.27 35.40 -47.92
N SER A 9 6.51 34.24 -48.56
CA SER A 9 6.23 32.93 -47.96
C SER A 9 7.07 32.70 -46.70
N LEU A 10 8.37 32.99 -46.75
CA LEU A 10 9.28 32.80 -45.63
C LEU A 10 8.89 33.69 -44.43
N MET A 11 8.50 34.94 -44.67
CA MET A 11 8.02 35.84 -43.62
C MET A 11 6.73 35.32 -42.96
N LYS A 12 5.81 34.74 -43.73
CA LYS A 12 4.59 34.11 -43.17
C LYS A 12 4.91 32.90 -42.30
N ASP A 13 5.89 32.09 -42.70
CA ASP A 13 6.33 30.94 -41.92
C ASP A 13 7.02 31.38 -40.61
N ILE A 14 7.85 32.42 -40.64
CA ILE A 14 8.49 33.00 -39.44
C ILE A 14 7.42 33.46 -38.44
N VAL A 15 6.43 34.23 -38.89
CA VAL A 15 5.34 34.70 -38.01
C VAL A 15 4.53 33.54 -37.43
N ARG A 16 4.33 32.47 -38.21
CA ARG A 16 3.65 31.25 -37.74
C ARG A 16 4.47 30.52 -36.68
N TYR A 17 5.79 30.43 -36.85
CA TYR A 17 6.68 29.82 -35.87
C TYR A 17 6.74 30.63 -34.57
N GLU A 18 6.84 31.96 -34.65
CA GLU A 18 6.81 32.83 -33.46
C GLU A 18 5.52 32.65 -32.67
N ARG A 19 4.36 32.58 -33.34
CA ARG A 19 3.08 32.32 -32.67
C ARG A 19 3.05 30.94 -31.99
N THR A 20 3.55 29.92 -32.67
CA THR A 20 3.59 28.54 -32.15
C THR A 20 4.53 28.45 -30.93
N ILE A 21 5.66 29.15 -30.96
CA ILE A 21 6.58 29.24 -29.81
C ILE A 21 5.90 29.92 -28.62
N GLY A 22 5.17 31.01 -28.84
CA GLY A 22 4.38 31.67 -27.79
C GLY A 22 3.35 30.72 -27.16
N GLU A 23 2.56 30.03 -27.97
CA GLU A 23 1.57 29.04 -27.50
C GLU A 23 2.21 27.88 -26.70
N LEU A 24 3.44 27.47 -27.05
CA LEU A 24 4.19 26.44 -26.33
C LEU A 24 4.77 26.95 -25.01
N LEU A 25 5.25 28.19 -24.97
CA LEU A 25 5.73 28.83 -23.74
C LEU A 25 4.61 28.98 -22.71
N ASP A 26 3.44 29.45 -23.14
CA ASP A 26 2.26 29.58 -22.25
C ASP A 26 1.83 28.23 -21.66
N LYS A 27 1.87 27.16 -22.48
CA LYS A 27 1.60 25.79 -22.00
C LYS A 27 2.67 25.30 -21.03
N ASN A 28 3.94 25.60 -21.29
CA ASN A 28 5.04 25.22 -20.41
C ASN A 28 4.95 25.91 -19.04
N ASP A 29 4.54 27.18 -19.01
CA ASP A 29 4.33 27.92 -17.76
C ASP A 29 3.13 27.38 -16.97
N ALA A 30 2.03 27.03 -17.66
CA ALA A 30 0.89 26.38 -17.02
C ALA A 30 1.26 25.02 -16.40
N LEU A 31 1.98 24.17 -17.15
CA LEU A 31 2.48 22.88 -16.66
C LEU A 31 3.46 23.05 -15.51
N SER A 32 4.35 24.05 -15.57
CA SER A 32 5.28 24.35 -14.48
C SER A 32 4.55 24.76 -13.20
N GLY A 33 3.44 25.50 -13.32
CA GLY A 33 2.54 25.83 -12.21
C GLY A 33 1.87 24.59 -11.60
N GLU A 34 1.38 23.66 -12.42
CA GLU A 34 0.80 22.39 -11.96
C GLU A 34 1.84 21.51 -11.25
N VAL A 35 3.06 21.42 -11.79
CA VAL A 35 4.17 20.67 -11.18
C VAL A 35 4.54 21.25 -9.81
N ALA A 36 4.55 22.58 -9.67
CA ALA A 36 4.82 23.24 -8.40
C ALA A 36 3.69 23.03 -7.38
N LEU A 37 2.43 22.99 -7.83
CA LEU A 37 1.28 22.65 -6.99
C LEU A 37 1.38 21.20 -6.49
N HIS A 38 1.64 20.26 -7.39
CA HIS A 38 1.85 18.84 -7.05
C HIS A 38 3.09 18.61 -6.18
N ALA A 39 4.15 19.42 -6.30
CA ALA A 39 5.28 19.37 -5.39
C ALA A 39 4.88 19.76 -3.96
N LYS A 40 4.07 20.81 -3.78
CA LYS A 40 3.54 21.21 -2.46
C LYS A 40 2.58 20.19 -1.88
N GLU A 41 1.71 19.59 -2.70
CA GLU A 41 0.81 18.51 -2.29
C GLU A 41 1.60 17.29 -1.82
N ARG A 42 2.68 16.91 -2.52
CA ARG A 42 3.60 15.84 -2.12
C ARG A 42 4.30 16.17 -0.80
N GLU A 43 4.83 17.38 -0.64
CA GLU A 43 5.49 17.80 0.61
C GLU A 43 4.53 17.75 1.81
N ALA A 44 3.29 18.21 1.64
CA ALA A 44 2.24 18.11 2.66
C ALA A 44 1.88 16.65 2.95
N TRP A 45 1.78 15.80 1.92
CA TRP A 45 1.53 14.37 2.07
C TRP A 45 2.66 13.67 2.84
N PHE A 46 3.93 13.93 2.52
CA PHE A 46 5.08 13.37 3.23
C PHE A 46 5.10 13.77 4.71
N ALA A 47 4.84 15.05 5.00
CA ALA A 47 4.74 15.54 6.38
C ALA A 47 3.62 14.82 7.14
N ASN A 48 2.44 14.65 6.51
CA ASN A 48 1.31 13.93 7.11
C ASN A 48 1.60 12.41 7.29
N ARG A 49 2.34 11.78 6.38
CA ARG A 49 2.68 10.34 6.43
C ARG A 49 3.73 10.05 7.51
N GLN A 50 4.66 10.97 7.77
CA GLN A 50 5.68 10.83 8.81
C GLN A 50 5.07 10.72 10.22
N ASP A 51 3.93 11.40 10.47
CA ASP A 51 3.16 11.26 11.71
C ASP A 51 2.38 9.92 11.78
N GLY A 52 1.97 9.36 10.63
CA GLY A 52 1.21 8.11 10.53
C GLY A 52 2.03 6.83 10.70
N ILE A 53 3.33 6.84 10.37
CA ILE A 53 4.22 5.66 10.44
C ILE A 53 4.39 5.15 11.89
N ASN A 54 4.32 6.03 12.89
CA ASN A 54 4.35 5.66 14.31
C ASN A 54 3.05 4.96 14.79
N SER A 55 1.98 4.94 14.00
CA SER A 55 0.64 4.45 14.36
C SER A 55 0.38 3.00 13.89
N GLU A 56 1.13 2.48 12.91
CA GLU A 56 0.92 1.12 12.37
C GLU A 56 1.27 0.02 13.38
N LEU A 57 2.35 0.18 14.17
CA LEU A 57 2.74 -0.74 15.26
C LEU A 57 1.71 -0.78 16.41
N SER A 58 1.03 0.35 16.65
CA SER A 58 0.03 0.49 17.71
C SER A 58 -1.29 -0.19 17.34
N SER A 59 -1.59 -0.41 16.05
CA SER A 59 -2.84 -1.02 15.59
C SER A 59 -3.02 -2.49 15.99
N LEU A 60 -1.94 -3.28 15.98
CA LEU A 60 -1.91 -4.66 16.47
C LEU A 60 -2.01 -4.71 18.00
N THR A 61 -1.29 -3.82 18.68
CA THR A 61 -1.31 -3.66 20.14
C THR A 61 -2.72 -3.26 20.64
N ASN A 62 -3.43 -2.41 19.89
CA ASN A 62 -4.81 -2.00 20.18
C ASN A 62 -5.83 -3.13 20.07
N MET A 63 -5.71 -3.95 19.02
CA MET A 63 -6.64 -5.04 18.78
C MET A 63 -6.53 -6.06 19.92
N VAL A 64 -5.31 -6.34 20.37
CA VAL A 64 -5.01 -7.20 21.53
C VAL A 64 -5.46 -6.58 22.85
N LEU A 65 -5.19 -5.29 23.10
CA LEU A 65 -5.57 -4.61 24.35
C LEU A 65 -7.09 -4.47 24.50
N ARG A 66 -7.82 -4.13 23.43
CA ARG A 66 -9.28 -4.00 23.49
C ARG A 66 -9.98 -5.33 23.74
N LEU A 67 -9.46 -6.40 23.15
CA LEU A 67 -9.90 -7.77 23.40
C LEU A 67 -9.57 -8.22 24.84
N SER A 68 -8.38 -7.84 25.35
CA SER A 68 -7.98 -8.10 26.74
C SER A 68 -8.80 -7.31 27.78
N GLU A 69 -9.23 -6.09 27.47
CA GLU A 69 -10.08 -5.28 28.37
C GLU A 69 -11.56 -5.67 28.30
N GLN A 70 -12.06 -6.14 27.14
CA GLN A 70 -13.37 -6.79 27.06
C GLN A 70 -13.42 -8.05 27.95
N GLN A 71 -12.32 -8.82 28.00
CA GLN A 71 -12.12 -9.88 28.99
C GLN A 71 -12.04 -9.36 30.42
N GLY A 72 -11.33 -8.25 30.68
CA GLY A 72 -11.27 -7.64 32.02
C GLY A 72 -12.65 -7.31 32.60
N ARG A 73 -13.56 -6.76 31.76
CA ARG A 73 -14.96 -6.49 32.16
C ARG A 73 -15.78 -7.76 32.38
N GLN A 74 -15.54 -8.81 31.59
CA GLN A 74 -16.17 -10.13 31.79
C GLN A 74 -15.65 -10.82 33.05
N PHE A 75 -14.35 -10.73 33.34
CA PHE A 75 -13.72 -11.22 34.55
C PHE A 75 -14.20 -10.47 35.80
N ASP A 76 -14.35 -9.15 35.76
CA ASP A 76 -14.92 -8.37 36.87
C ASP A 76 -16.39 -8.77 37.13
N MET A 77 -17.18 -9.04 36.08
CA MET A 77 -18.53 -9.58 36.22
C MET A 77 -18.54 -10.98 36.85
N VAL A 78 -17.64 -11.87 36.42
CA VAL A 78 -17.44 -13.21 37.01
C VAL A 78 -16.96 -13.10 38.46
N TYR A 79 -16.04 -12.18 38.77
CA TYR A 79 -15.51 -11.96 40.10
C TYR A 79 -16.58 -11.39 41.04
N ARG A 80 -17.45 -10.49 40.56
CA ARG A 80 -18.62 -10.01 41.31
C ARG A 80 -19.64 -11.12 41.56
N LEU A 81 -19.90 -11.98 40.57
CA LEU A 81 -20.78 -13.15 40.73
C LEU A 81 -20.19 -14.18 41.72
N LEU A 82 -18.88 -14.44 41.64
CA LEU A 82 -18.16 -15.27 42.59
C LEU A 82 -18.14 -14.66 43.99
N ALA A 83 -17.88 -13.36 44.12
CA ALA A 83 -17.93 -12.63 45.39
C ALA A 83 -19.34 -12.64 46.00
N GLN A 84 -20.39 -12.46 45.19
CA GLN A 84 -21.78 -12.61 45.62
C GLN A 84 -22.12 -14.05 46.05
N SER A 85 -21.57 -15.06 45.37
CA SER A 85 -21.73 -16.46 45.76
C SER A 85 -20.99 -16.79 47.07
N MET A 86 -19.79 -16.23 47.28
CA MET A 86 -19.00 -16.44 48.50
C MET A 86 -19.57 -15.69 49.70
N ILE A 87 -20.16 -14.51 49.50
CA ILE A 87 -20.88 -13.75 50.55
C ILE A 87 -22.23 -14.42 50.86
N GLY A 88 -22.85 -15.12 49.90
CA GLY A 88 -24.10 -15.86 50.06
C GLY A 88 -23.99 -17.21 50.79
N GLN A 89 -22.79 -17.74 51.04
CA GLN A 89 -22.61 -19.00 51.80
C GLN A 89 -22.74 -18.86 53.32
N GLY A 90 -23.16 -17.68 53.80
CA GLY A 90 -23.47 -17.46 55.21
C GLY A 90 -24.83 -17.98 55.68
N ASP A 91 -25.79 -18.23 54.78
CA ASP A 91 -27.07 -18.81 55.21
C ASP A 91 -27.91 -19.37 54.05
N ARG A 92 -28.44 -20.59 54.29
CA ARG A 92 -29.43 -21.36 53.51
C ARG A 92 -28.93 -22.36 52.44
N LYS A 93 -29.17 -23.64 52.77
CA LYS A 93 -29.31 -24.77 51.84
C LYS A 93 -30.42 -24.49 50.81
N SER A 94 -30.08 -24.34 49.54
CA SER A 94 -31.02 -24.58 48.42
C SER A 94 -30.29 -24.76 47.09
N ASP A 95 -30.36 -25.97 46.52
CA ASP A 95 -30.55 -26.37 45.11
C ASP A 95 -30.07 -25.51 43.90
N THR A 96 -29.06 -24.65 44.03
CA THR A 96 -28.56 -23.82 42.91
C THR A 96 -27.18 -24.20 42.37
N GLY A 97 -26.58 -25.30 42.85
CA GLY A 97 -25.23 -25.72 42.44
C GLY A 97 -25.08 -26.00 40.94
N GLY A 98 -26.14 -26.43 40.26
CA GLY A 98 -26.10 -26.71 38.82
C GLY A 98 -25.96 -25.46 37.95
N THR A 99 -26.59 -24.34 38.32
CA THR A 99 -26.58 -23.11 37.52
C THR A 99 -25.26 -22.35 37.64
N THR A 100 -24.60 -22.40 38.80
CA THR A 100 -23.32 -21.73 39.02
C THR A 100 -22.17 -22.44 38.31
N ASP A 101 -22.12 -23.78 38.33
CA ASP A 101 -21.14 -24.56 37.59
C ASP A 101 -21.32 -24.47 36.06
N LEU A 102 -22.58 -24.41 35.57
CA LEU A 102 -22.86 -24.18 34.15
C LEU A 102 -22.36 -22.81 33.68
N LEU A 103 -22.55 -21.76 34.50
CA LEU A 103 -22.08 -20.41 34.20
C LEU A 103 -20.54 -20.31 34.23
N LEU A 104 -19.89 -21.02 35.17
CA LEU A 104 -18.43 -21.07 35.28
C LEU A 104 -17.80 -21.83 34.10
N ASN A 105 -18.37 -22.97 33.72
CA ASN A 105 -17.95 -23.72 32.53
C ASN A 105 -18.16 -22.92 31.24
N HIS A 106 -19.30 -22.24 31.09
CA HIS A 106 -19.52 -21.31 29.98
C HIS A 106 -18.56 -20.11 29.97
N ALA A 107 -18.02 -19.69 31.12
CA ALA A 107 -17.00 -18.64 31.19
C ALA A 107 -15.62 -19.18 30.78
N MET A 108 -15.27 -20.40 31.18
CA MET A 108 -14.04 -21.07 30.75
C MET A 108 -14.03 -21.42 29.26
N ASP A 109 -15.15 -21.92 28.72
CA ASP A 109 -15.29 -22.17 27.27
C ASP A 109 -15.16 -20.88 26.46
N ARG A 110 -15.67 -19.76 26.98
CA ARG A 110 -15.49 -18.43 26.37
C ARG A 110 -14.04 -17.93 26.45
N SER A 111 -13.29 -18.29 27.49
CA SER A 111 -11.85 -18.00 27.59
C SER A 111 -11.03 -18.81 26.58
N ALA A 112 -11.35 -20.09 26.40
CA ALA A 112 -10.73 -20.93 25.37
C ALA A 112 -11.06 -20.45 23.95
N ALA A 113 -12.32 -20.11 23.68
CA ALA A 113 -12.76 -19.53 22.40
C ALA A 113 -12.09 -18.17 22.12
N PHE A 114 -11.81 -17.39 23.16
CA PHE A 114 -11.09 -16.12 23.07
C PHE A 114 -9.60 -16.32 22.76
N ALA A 115 -8.91 -17.24 23.45
CA ALA A 115 -7.52 -17.57 23.13
C ALA A 115 -7.37 -18.08 21.69
N ASP A 116 -8.36 -18.84 21.21
CA ASP A 116 -8.47 -19.27 19.82
C ASP A 116 -8.74 -18.10 18.87
N THR A 117 -9.64 -17.16 19.23
CA THR A 117 -9.89 -15.95 18.41
C THR A 117 -8.67 -15.02 18.36
N ILE A 118 -7.96 -14.82 19.47
CA ILE A 118 -6.69 -14.09 19.50
C ILE A 118 -5.64 -14.81 18.66
N GLY A 119 -5.51 -16.13 18.82
CA GLY A 119 -4.65 -16.95 17.97
C GLY A 119 -4.99 -16.80 16.49
N ARG A 120 -6.28 -16.72 16.13
CA ARG A 120 -6.76 -16.50 14.76
C ARG A 120 -6.54 -15.08 14.27
N ILE A 121 -6.63 -14.06 15.12
CA ILE A 121 -6.34 -12.65 14.76
C ILE A 121 -4.83 -12.45 14.56
N VAL A 122 -4.02 -12.96 15.48
CA VAL A 122 -2.55 -12.91 15.41
C VAL A 122 -2.02 -13.70 14.21
N THR A 123 -2.73 -14.77 13.78
CA THR A 123 -2.41 -15.55 12.57
C THR A 123 -3.14 -15.08 11.30
N GLY A 124 -3.91 -13.99 11.36
CA GLY A 124 -4.60 -13.41 10.19
C GLY A 124 -5.83 -14.19 9.67
N ARG A 125 -6.27 -15.25 10.37
CA ARG A 125 -7.46 -16.06 10.05
C ARG A 125 -8.79 -15.39 10.41
N THR A 126 -8.75 -14.30 11.17
CA THR A 126 -9.92 -13.51 11.53
C THR A 126 -9.58 -12.04 11.34
N VAL A 127 -10.37 -11.35 10.54
CA VAL A 127 -10.14 -9.94 10.17
C VAL A 127 -11.28 -9.10 10.73
N GLU A 128 -10.97 -7.89 11.16
CA GLU A 128 -12.00 -6.91 11.52
C GLU A 128 -12.78 -6.53 10.25
N ARG A 129 -14.09 -6.76 10.26
CA ARG A 129 -14.98 -6.26 9.22
C ARG A 129 -15.28 -4.80 9.54
N THR A 130 -14.88 -3.90 8.64
CA THR A 130 -15.27 -2.49 8.73
C THR A 130 -16.37 -2.18 7.73
N ALA A 131 -17.26 -1.27 8.12
CA ALA A 131 -18.34 -0.78 7.28
C ALA A 131 -18.35 0.74 7.26
N LYS A 132 -18.85 1.27 6.14
CA LYS A 132 -19.00 2.70 5.92
C LYS A 132 -20.41 3.12 6.32
N HIS A 133 -20.53 4.10 7.21
CA HIS A 133 -21.80 4.70 7.62
C HIS A 133 -21.86 6.14 7.11
N ARG A 134 -22.78 6.43 6.20
CA ARG A 134 -22.97 7.76 5.61
C ARG A 134 -23.96 8.58 6.43
N VAL A 135 -23.55 9.78 6.84
CA VAL A 135 -24.46 10.73 7.48
C VAL A 135 -25.30 11.43 6.42
N GLU A 136 -26.62 11.43 6.60
CA GLU A 136 -27.55 12.14 5.72
C GLU A 136 -27.53 13.65 6.00
N LEU A 137 -27.28 14.43 4.94
CA LEU A 137 -27.13 15.89 5.01
C LEU A 137 -28.40 16.63 4.54
N ALA A 138 -29.58 16.19 4.99
CA ALA A 138 -30.90 16.71 4.57
C ALA A 138 -31.52 17.69 5.60
N GLU A 139 -32.60 18.39 5.23
CA GLU A 139 -33.26 19.42 6.10
C GLU A 139 -33.78 18.84 7.42
N ASP A 140 -34.24 17.58 7.42
CA ASP A 140 -34.74 16.87 8.61
C ASP A 140 -33.64 16.13 9.41
N SER A 141 -32.37 16.39 9.12
CA SER A 141 -31.25 15.79 9.86
C SER A 141 -31.12 16.39 11.27
N SER A 142 -30.62 15.60 12.22
CA SER A 142 -30.32 16.05 13.60
C SER A 142 -29.13 17.02 13.69
N ILE A 143 -28.60 17.46 12.54
CA ILE A 143 -27.43 18.31 12.41
C ILE A 143 -27.79 19.74 12.84
N ARG A 144 -26.94 20.34 13.67
CA ARG A 144 -27.18 21.68 14.22
C ARG A 144 -25.94 22.57 14.12
N ALA A 145 -26.17 23.86 13.91
CA ALA A 145 -25.13 24.87 14.02
C ALA A 145 -25.05 25.41 15.45
N LEU A 146 -23.84 25.50 16.00
CA LEU A 146 -23.58 26.19 17.26
C LEU A 146 -23.11 27.61 16.94
N ARG A 147 -23.86 28.61 17.46
CA ARG A 147 -23.57 30.05 17.36
C ARG A 147 -23.41 30.57 15.92
N GLY A 148 -23.91 29.84 14.94
CA GLY A 148 -24.02 30.23 13.54
C GLY A 148 -25.36 29.78 12.96
N LYS A 149 -25.50 29.90 11.65
CA LYS A 149 -26.69 29.43 10.92
C LYS A 149 -26.29 28.31 9.96
N LEU A 150 -27.10 27.25 9.92
CA LEU A 150 -26.99 26.18 8.95
C LEU A 150 -27.83 26.55 7.72
N VAL A 151 -27.24 26.53 6.54
CA VAL A 151 -27.90 26.86 5.27
C VAL A 151 -27.62 25.74 4.27
N GLN A 152 -28.63 25.35 3.50
CA GLN A 152 -28.45 24.46 2.35
C GLN A 152 -28.26 25.29 1.09
N ASP A 153 -27.21 24.97 0.31
CA ASP A 153 -26.93 25.66 -0.95
C ASP A 153 -26.64 24.64 -2.06
N ALA A 154 -27.56 24.56 -3.02
CA ALA A 154 -27.45 23.71 -4.20
C ALA A 154 -26.49 24.29 -5.27
N ASN A 155 -26.11 25.57 -5.18
CA ASN A 155 -25.22 26.22 -6.15
C ASN A 155 -23.73 25.98 -5.84
N ILE A 156 -23.40 25.58 -4.60
CA ILE A 156 -22.00 25.37 -4.17
C ILE A 156 -21.47 24.00 -4.62
N ALA A 157 -22.34 23.00 -4.74
CA ALA A 157 -22.00 21.66 -5.18
C ALA A 157 -22.55 21.38 -6.59
N THR A 158 -21.67 21.04 -7.53
CA THR A 158 -22.05 20.63 -8.89
C THR A 158 -22.63 19.21 -8.90
N GLY A 159 -23.54 18.93 -9.84
CA GLY A 159 -24.07 17.57 -10.06
C GLY A 159 -25.28 17.17 -9.22
N GLY A 160 -26.07 18.12 -8.69
CA GLY A 160 -27.34 17.84 -8.00
C GLY A 160 -27.22 17.46 -6.52
N ASN A 161 -26.03 17.58 -5.93
CA ASN A 161 -25.84 17.40 -4.48
C ASN A 161 -26.06 18.72 -3.75
N ILE A 162 -26.80 18.70 -2.64
CA ILE A 162 -26.97 19.85 -1.75
C ILE A 162 -25.77 19.91 -0.80
N ALA A 163 -25.17 21.10 -0.64
CA ALA A 163 -24.13 21.32 0.36
C ALA A 163 -24.72 21.98 1.62
N LEU A 164 -24.27 21.53 2.79
CA LEU A 164 -24.54 22.20 4.06
C LEU A 164 -23.47 23.26 4.32
N VAL A 165 -23.90 24.49 4.58
CA VAL A 165 -23.06 25.67 4.75
C VAL A 165 -23.22 26.19 6.17
N LEU A 166 -22.09 26.45 6.84
CA LEU A 166 -22.08 27.16 8.11
C LEU A 166 -21.89 28.66 7.86
N GLU A 167 -22.90 29.48 8.18
CA GLU A 167 -22.76 30.94 8.23
C GLU A 167 -22.42 31.38 9.66
N GLU A 168 -21.37 32.19 9.81
CA GLU A 168 -20.92 32.66 11.11
C GLU A 168 -21.72 33.85 11.60
N ASN A 169 -21.92 33.95 12.91
CA ASN A 169 -22.45 35.15 13.54
C ASN A 169 -21.31 36.11 13.89
N GLY A 170 -21.42 37.38 13.47
CA GLY A 170 -20.41 38.41 13.75
C GLY A 170 -20.31 38.85 15.21
N GLU A 171 -21.28 38.51 16.06
CA GLU A 171 -21.40 38.96 17.45
C GLU A 171 -20.96 37.89 18.46
N THR A 172 -20.94 36.62 18.05
CA THR A 172 -20.62 35.49 18.93
C THR A 172 -19.27 34.86 18.61
N GLY A 173 -18.80 33.99 19.51
CA GLY A 173 -17.59 33.17 19.30
C GLY A 173 -17.93 31.76 18.81
N VAL A 174 -16.92 30.89 18.63
CA VAL A 174 -17.00 29.44 18.34
C VAL A 174 -18.17 29.06 17.41
N HIS A 175 -17.89 28.95 16.11
CA HIS A 175 -18.86 28.56 15.09
C HIS A 175 -18.60 27.11 14.70
N SER A 176 -19.58 26.22 14.87
CA SER A 176 -19.42 24.81 14.53
C SER A 176 -20.69 24.17 13.96
N LEU A 177 -20.51 23.10 13.20
CA LEU A 177 -21.56 22.15 12.84
C LEU A 177 -21.41 20.90 13.67
N ILE A 178 -22.50 20.45 14.28
CA ILE A 178 -22.56 19.29 15.15
C ILE A 178 -23.43 18.23 14.47
N PHE A 179 -22.89 17.02 14.33
CA PHE A 179 -23.48 15.85 13.69
C PHE A 179 -23.62 14.75 14.75
N PRO A 180 -24.81 14.58 15.34
CA PRO A 180 -25.09 13.43 16.18
C PRO A 180 -25.10 12.15 15.33
N VAL A 181 -24.39 11.09 15.76
CA VAL A 181 -24.34 9.81 15.05
C VAL A 181 -24.71 8.69 16.03
N ALA A 182 -26.01 8.39 16.12
CA ALA A 182 -26.53 7.43 17.10
C ALA A 182 -26.16 5.98 16.77
N GLU A 183 -25.88 5.70 15.50
CA GLU A 183 -25.66 4.37 14.92
C GLU A 183 -24.21 3.88 15.04
N VAL A 184 -23.31 4.74 15.53
CA VAL A 184 -21.89 4.43 15.69
C VAL A 184 -21.51 4.69 17.14
N SER A 185 -21.13 3.62 17.85
CA SER A 185 -20.60 3.73 19.21
C SER A 185 -19.14 4.16 19.23
N ALA A 186 -18.69 4.72 20.35
CA ALA A 186 -17.27 5.06 20.55
C ALA A 186 -16.34 3.84 20.37
N THR A 187 -16.77 2.66 20.83
CA THR A 187 -16.05 1.39 20.61
C THR A 187 -15.99 1.01 19.14
N GLY A 188 -17.06 1.24 18.38
CA GLY A 188 -17.18 0.88 16.97
C GLY A 188 -16.47 1.85 16.02
N PHE A 189 -16.22 3.10 16.43
CA PHE A 189 -15.64 4.12 15.57
C PHE A 189 -14.18 3.81 15.15
N ARG A 190 -13.88 3.99 13.85
CA ARG A 190 -12.54 3.77 13.25
C ARG A 190 -12.01 4.96 12.45
N GLY A 191 -12.85 5.94 12.17
CA GLY A 191 -12.44 7.13 11.43
C GLY A 191 -13.59 7.84 10.74
N VAL A 192 -13.28 8.96 10.10
CA VAL A 192 -14.23 9.79 9.37
C VAL A 192 -13.60 10.30 8.08
N THR A 193 -14.39 10.35 7.02
CA THR A 193 -14.05 11.00 5.73
C THR A 193 -15.05 12.10 5.45
N LEU A 194 -14.55 13.30 5.19
CA LEU A 194 -15.32 14.51 4.95
C LEU A 194 -14.93 15.12 3.61
N GLU A 195 -15.86 15.72 2.90
CA GLU A 195 -15.54 16.62 1.77
C GLU A 195 -16.06 18.02 2.07
N VAL A 196 -15.12 18.93 2.32
CA VAL A 196 -15.36 20.29 2.80
C VAL A 196 -14.81 21.30 1.80
N LYS A 197 -15.54 22.37 1.52
CA LYS A 197 -15.09 23.50 0.72
C LYS A 197 -14.82 24.69 1.63
N PRO A 198 -13.58 25.20 1.72
CA PRO A 198 -13.31 26.46 2.40
C PRO A 198 -14.05 27.60 1.68
N LEU A 199 -14.77 28.41 2.45
CA LEU A 199 -15.33 29.68 1.98
C LEU A 199 -14.46 30.79 2.58
N GLU A 200 -14.87 31.41 3.69
CA GLU A 200 -14.05 32.38 4.40
C GLU A 200 -13.04 31.73 5.37
N THR A 201 -13.36 30.55 5.91
CA THR A 201 -12.52 29.89 6.92
C THR A 201 -11.35 29.15 6.29
N ARG A 202 -10.14 29.41 6.80
CA ARG A 202 -8.90 28.77 6.32
C ARG A 202 -8.51 27.51 7.10
N ALA A 203 -8.98 27.36 8.32
CA ALA A 203 -8.65 26.21 9.16
C ALA A 203 -9.90 25.60 9.78
N LEU A 204 -9.95 24.27 9.85
CA LEU A 204 -11.08 23.51 10.36
C LEU A 204 -10.60 22.57 11.45
N ARG A 205 -11.21 22.60 12.63
CA ARG A 205 -11.02 21.53 13.62
C ARG A 205 -12.09 20.47 13.41
N VAL A 206 -11.67 19.23 13.25
CA VAL A 206 -12.54 18.06 13.25
C VAL A 206 -12.43 17.43 14.63
N ARG A 207 -13.52 17.40 15.38
CA ARG A 207 -13.59 16.80 16.71
C ARG A 207 -14.62 15.68 16.70
N ILE A 208 -14.26 14.50 17.19
CA ILE A 208 -15.14 13.38 17.41
C ILE A 208 -15.15 13.12 18.91
N ARG A 209 -16.33 13.01 19.52
CA ARG A 209 -16.47 12.75 20.95
C ARG A 209 -17.57 11.75 21.24
N GLN A 210 -17.47 11.08 22.37
CA GLN A 210 -18.59 10.33 22.94
C GLN A 210 -19.72 11.31 23.32
N SER A 211 -20.97 10.96 23.02
CA SER A 211 -22.11 11.88 23.13
C SER A 211 -22.43 12.31 24.57
N ASP A 212 -22.21 11.42 25.54
CA ASP A 212 -22.53 11.58 26.96
C ASP A 212 -21.30 11.88 27.85
N ASP A 213 -20.07 11.65 27.36
CA ASP A 213 -18.83 12.06 28.02
C ASP A 213 -17.86 12.75 27.05
N TRP A 214 -17.81 14.08 27.13
CA TRP A 214 -16.94 14.89 26.26
C TRP A 214 -15.45 14.72 26.55
N ARG A 215 -15.09 14.06 27.65
CA ARG A 215 -13.68 13.74 27.94
C ARG A 215 -13.16 12.68 26.97
N ASN A 216 -13.99 11.73 26.55
CA ASN A 216 -13.61 10.75 25.52
C ASN A 216 -13.75 11.38 24.13
N ASN A 217 -12.65 11.88 23.60
CA ASN A 217 -12.61 12.57 22.31
C ASN A 217 -11.32 12.33 21.51
N SER A 218 -11.39 12.65 20.23
CA SER A 218 -10.26 12.81 19.32
C SER A 218 -10.51 14.06 18.48
N GLU A 219 -9.50 14.93 18.36
CA GLU A 219 -9.59 16.13 17.55
C GLU A 219 -8.31 16.41 16.78
N VAL A 220 -8.46 17.07 15.62
CA VAL A 220 -7.34 17.52 14.80
C VAL A 220 -7.68 18.83 14.09
N ASN A 221 -6.71 19.73 13.99
CA ASN A 221 -6.83 20.95 13.19
C ASN A 221 -6.30 20.69 11.77
N ILE A 222 -7.05 21.13 10.76
CA ILE A 222 -6.72 21.01 9.34
C ILE A 222 -6.60 22.41 8.73
N ASP A 223 -5.50 22.68 8.02
CA ASP A 223 -5.37 23.85 7.15
C ASP A 223 -5.94 23.50 5.78
N LEU A 224 -7.08 24.10 5.43
CA LEU A 224 -7.80 23.80 4.18
C LEU A 224 -7.09 24.37 2.94
N LYS A 225 -6.08 25.24 3.12
CA LYS A 225 -5.31 25.83 2.02
C LYS A 225 -3.99 25.11 1.80
N THR A 226 -3.26 24.79 2.86
CA THR A 226 -1.96 24.10 2.76
C THR A 226 -2.08 22.58 2.80
N LEU A 227 -3.27 22.05 3.11
CA LEU A 227 -3.56 20.62 3.26
C LEU A 227 -2.73 19.93 4.35
N ARG A 228 -2.18 20.72 5.28
CA ARG A 228 -1.45 20.24 6.46
C ARG A 228 -2.38 20.16 7.66
N HIS A 229 -2.05 19.30 8.60
CA HIS A 229 -2.74 19.21 9.88
C HIS A 229 -1.85 19.63 11.05
N ALA A 230 -2.45 19.94 12.19
CA ALA A 230 -1.75 20.22 13.45
C ALA A 230 -2.64 19.84 14.64
N ASN A 231 -2.04 19.78 15.84
CA ASN A 231 -2.75 19.56 17.11
C ASN A 231 -3.67 18.33 17.06
N PHE A 232 -3.17 17.18 16.59
CA PHE A 232 -3.89 15.92 16.75
C PHE A 232 -3.84 15.50 18.23
N GLU A 233 -4.98 15.58 18.91
CA GLU A 233 -5.16 15.13 20.28
C GLU A 233 -6.19 14.01 20.32
N THR A 234 -5.92 12.94 21.06
CA THR A 234 -6.88 11.86 21.28
C THR A 234 -6.72 11.27 22.66
N THR A 235 -7.86 10.94 23.26
CA THR A 235 -7.94 10.19 24.52
C THR A 235 -7.57 8.72 24.34
N PHE A 236 -7.84 8.16 23.17
CA PHE A 236 -7.38 6.82 22.85
C PHE A 236 -5.91 6.85 22.41
N ALA A 237 -5.02 6.96 23.40
CA ALA A 237 -3.60 7.21 23.17
C ALA A 237 -2.93 6.20 22.23
N LEU A 238 -3.36 4.94 22.31
CA LEU A 238 -2.81 3.84 21.52
C LEU A 238 -3.44 3.76 20.12
N GLY A 239 -4.56 4.45 19.86
CA GLY A 239 -5.30 4.41 18.60
C GLY A 239 -4.55 4.87 17.35
N ARG A 240 -5.11 4.55 16.18
CA ARG A 240 -4.63 5.10 14.91
C ARG A 240 -4.66 6.64 14.96
N ARG A 241 -3.67 7.26 14.34
CA ARG A 241 -3.56 8.72 14.21
C ARG A 241 -3.15 9.09 12.79
N GLU A 242 -3.93 8.63 11.82
CA GLU A 242 -3.68 8.96 10.42
C GLU A 242 -4.60 10.07 9.96
N VAL A 243 -4.02 11.07 9.29
CA VAL A 243 -4.76 12.18 8.69
C VAL A 243 -4.29 12.35 7.26
N ALA A 244 -5.19 12.13 6.31
CA ALA A 244 -4.94 12.38 4.90
C ALA A 244 -5.86 13.52 4.44
N VAL A 245 -5.25 14.57 3.89
CA VAL A 245 -5.96 15.73 3.35
C VAL A 245 -5.61 15.85 1.88
N THR A 246 -6.60 15.82 1.00
CA THR A 246 -6.41 15.88 -0.46
C THR A 246 -7.29 16.94 -1.09
N ASN A 247 -6.74 17.67 -2.05
CA ASN A 247 -7.51 18.63 -2.84
C ASN A 247 -8.35 17.89 -3.87
N LEU A 248 -9.56 18.38 -4.12
CA LEU A 248 -10.49 17.90 -5.13
C LEU A 248 -10.78 19.05 -6.11
N ARG A 249 -11.46 18.72 -7.22
CA ARG A 249 -11.89 19.71 -8.20
C ARG A 249 -12.79 20.77 -7.56
N GLU A 250 -12.80 21.97 -8.14
CA GLU A 250 -13.67 23.09 -7.74
C GLU A 250 -13.45 23.59 -6.30
N GLY A 251 -12.24 23.41 -5.76
CA GLY A 251 -11.84 23.90 -4.45
C GLY A 251 -12.39 23.08 -3.27
N TRP A 252 -12.89 21.87 -3.52
CA TRP A 252 -13.27 20.94 -2.46
C TRP A 252 -12.01 20.29 -1.85
N VAL A 253 -12.04 19.99 -0.56
CA VAL A 253 -10.96 19.32 0.16
C VAL A 253 -11.54 18.07 0.80
N ARG A 254 -10.93 16.91 0.54
CA ARG A 254 -11.24 15.66 1.22
C ARG A 254 -10.34 15.51 2.45
N ILE A 255 -10.95 15.27 3.60
CA ILE A 255 -10.27 15.06 4.88
C ILE A 255 -10.63 13.65 5.34
N LYS A 256 -9.65 12.76 5.40
CA LYS A 256 -9.78 11.41 5.96
C LYS A 256 -8.98 11.34 7.26
N ILE A 257 -9.63 10.98 8.35
CA ILE A 257 -9.02 10.81 9.67
C ILE A 257 -9.28 9.38 10.11
N GLU A 258 -8.24 8.59 10.30
CA GLU A 258 -8.34 7.27 10.94
C GLU A 258 -7.93 7.39 12.40
N THR A 259 -8.90 7.18 13.28
CA THR A 259 -8.70 7.28 14.73
C THR A 259 -9.79 6.53 15.49
N GLY A 260 -9.62 6.45 16.81
CA GLY A 260 -10.57 5.80 17.69
C GLY A 260 -10.84 6.63 18.94
N LEU A 261 -11.86 6.21 19.68
CA LEU A 261 -12.21 6.71 21.00
C LEU A 261 -12.00 5.62 22.05
N GLU A 262 -11.91 5.98 23.33
CA GLU A 262 -11.92 4.99 24.42
C GLU A 262 -13.20 4.14 24.37
N MET A 263 -13.12 2.93 24.94
CA MET A 263 -14.18 1.96 24.79
C MET A 263 -15.45 2.35 25.55
N SER A 264 -16.49 2.70 24.80
CA SER A 264 -17.84 2.95 25.29
C SER A 264 -18.88 2.53 24.26
N ASP A 265 -20.00 2.00 24.73
CA ASP A 265 -21.15 1.67 23.88
C ASP A 265 -22.02 2.90 23.57
N ALA A 266 -21.72 4.03 24.21
CA ALA A 266 -22.39 5.29 23.93
C ALA A 266 -22.11 5.75 22.48
N PRO A 267 -23.08 6.42 21.84
CA PRO A 267 -22.93 6.93 20.49
C PRO A 267 -21.91 8.08 20.44
N ILE A 268 -21.53 8.45 19.23
CA ILE A 268 -20.58 9.54 19.00
C ILE A 268 -21.27 10.79 18.45
N GLU A 269 -20.58 11.91 18.61
CA GLU A 269 -20.93 13.19 18.02
C GLU A 269 -19.70 13.75 17.32
N LEU A 270 -19.87 14.12 16.05
CA LEU A 270 -18.85 14.81 15.26
C LEU A 270 -19.12 16.31 15.30
N GLU A 271 -18.09 17.11 15.53
CA GLU A 271 -18.14 18.57 15.55
C GLU A 271 -17.09 19.14 14.59
N LEU A 272 -17.53 19.94 13.62
CA LEU A 272 -16.69 20.66 12.67
C LEU A 272 -16.63 22.14 13.05
N ILE A 273 -15.48 22.61 13.51
CA ILE A 273 -15.33 23.93 14.14
C ILE A 273 -14.49 24.83 13.24
N ALA A 274 -15.03 26.00 12.91
CA ALA A 274 -14.31 27.00 12.13
C ALA A 274 -13.19 27.66 12.96
N MET A 275 -11.94 27.49 12.54
CA MET A 275 -10.76 27.97 13.26
C MET A 275 -10.17 29.22 12.59
N GLY A 276 -9.54 30.10 13.38
CA GLY A 276 -8.85 31.28 12.84
C GLY A 276 -7.54 30.95 12.13
N ASN A 277 -6.81 29.94 12.63
CA ASN A 277 -5.62 29.37 12.01
C ASN A 277 -5.43 27.92 12.51
N VAL A 278 -4.56 27.15 11.84
CA VAL A 278 -4.36 25.72 12.10
C VAL A 278 -3.63 25.43 13.42
N THR A 279 -2.82 26.35 13.93
CA THR A 279 -2.05 26.13 15.17
C THR A 279 -2.79 26.58 16.43
N ALA A 280 -3.93 27.26 16.29
CA ALA A 280 -4.72 27.77 17.40
C ALA A 280 -5.24 26.64 18.30
N ARG A 281 -4.94 26.75 19.60
CA ARG A 281 -5.49 25.86 20.64
C ARG A 281 -6.94 26.17 20.98
N SER A 282 -7.31 27.46 20.97
CA SER A 282 -8.68 27.92 21.22
C SER A 282 -9.45 28.13 19.91
N SER A 283 -10.70 27.67 19.87
CA SER A 283 -11.66 27.94 18.78
C SER A 283 -12.41 29.26 18.96
N LYS A 284 -12.25 29.95 20.11
CA LYS A 284 -12.94 31.20 20.40
C LYS A 284 -12.36 32.34 19.58
N ARG A 285 -13.09 32.76 18.54
CA ARG A 285 -12.82 33.96 17.74
C ARG A 285 -14.12 34.67 17.37
N LYS A 286 -14.06 35.97 17.08
CA LYS A 286 -15.19 36.69 16.49
C LYS A 286 -15.53 36.09 15.11
N GLY A 287 -16.81 35.94 14.80
CA GLY A 287 -17.26 35.46 13.49
C GLY A 287 -17.09 36.52 12.41
N SER A 288 -17.01 36.08 11.17
CA SER A 288 -16.91 36.97 10.01
C SER A 288 -18.25 37.58 9.59
N GLY A 289 -19.37 37.05 10.07
CA GLY A 289 -20.71 37.39 9.58
C GLY A 289 -21.03 36.80 8.20
N ARG A 290 -20.19 35.88 7.70
CA ARG A 290 -20.26 35.28 6.36
C ARG A 290 -20.19 33.75 6.43
N ALA A 291 -20.39 33.09 5.30
CA ALA A 291 -20.24 31.65 5.16
C ALA A 291 -18.79 31.19 5.42
N ALA A 292 -18.61 30.33 6.42
CA ALA A 292 -17.32 29.81 6.87
C ALA A 292 -16.77 28.74 5.94
N PHE A 293 -17.54 27.66 5.78
CA PHE A 293 -17.21 26.50 4.96
C PHE A 293 -18.50 25.77 4.57
N ALA A 294 -18.41 24.93 3.54
CA ALA A 294 -19.49 24.04 3.12
C ALA A 294 -19.05 22.58 3.21
N ILE A 295 -19.97 21.65 3.47
CA ILE A 295 -19.74 20.19 3.48
C ILE A 295 -20.75 19.52 2.56
N LYS A 296 -20.30 18.52 1.78
CA LYS A 296 -21.19 17.74 0.89
C LYS A 296 -21.22 16.25 1.17
N THR A 297 -20.22 15.71 1.85
CA THR A 297 -20.22 14.31 2.29
C THR A 297 -19.58 14.18 3.66
N CYS A 298 -20.17 13.29 4.47
CA CYS A 298 -19.65 12.88 5.77
C CYS A 298 -19.87 11.37 5.93
N ASP A 299 -18.78 10.62 5.90
CA ASP A 299 -18.79 9.16 5.94
C ASP A 299 -17.93 8.67 7.12
N LEU A 300 -18.53 7.94 8.05
CA LEU A 300 -17.81 7.31 9.16
C LEU A 300 -17.38 5.90 8.78
N LEU A 301 -16.22 5.49 9.30
CA LEU A 301 -15.76 4.12 9.30
C LEU A 301 -16.08 3.52 10.67
N ARG A 302 -16.81 2.40 10.68
CA ARG A 302 -17.15 1.66 11.90
C ARG A 302 -16.75 0.20 11.79
N SER A 303 -16.53 -0.43 12.93
CA SER A 303 -16.36 -1.87 13.06
C SER A 303 -17.71 -2.57 13.16
N ASP A 304 -17.92 -3.59 12.35
CA ASP A 304 -19.05 -4.52 12.42
C ASP A 304 -18.68 -5.82 13.17
N GLY A 305 -17.50 -5.85 13.80
CA GLY A 305 -16.99 -7.01 14.55
C GLY A 305 -15.93 -7.82 13.81
N LEU A 306 -15.64 -9.01 14.35
CA LEU A 306 -14.63 -9.94 13.85
C LEU A 306 -15.30 -11.02 12.99
N THR A 307 -14.76 -11.28 11.81
CA THR A 307 -15.23 -12.37 10.94
C THR A 307 -14.11 -13.35 10.66
N SER A 308 -14.42 -14.65 10.67
CA SER A 308 -13.53 -15.68 10.13
C SER A 308 -13.36 -15.41 8.63
N SER A 309 -12.14 -15.51 8.09
CA SER A 309 -11.93 -15.41 6.64
C SER A 309 -12.63 -16.60 5.95
N GLN A 310 -13.90 -16.44 5.58
CA GLN A 310 -14.65 -17.43 4.80
C GLN A 310 -14.47 -17.12 3.32
N THR A 311 -13.86 -18.10 2.66
CA THR A 311 -13.37 -18.10 1.28
C THR A 311 -14.45 -18.30 0.20
N ASP A 312 -15.75 -18.38 0.53
CA ASP A 312 -16.72 -18.98 -0.40
C ASP A 312 -17.91 -18.12 -0.86
N GLU A 313 -18.24 -16.98 -0.22
CA GLU A 313 -19.37 -16.12 -0.67
C GLU A 313 -18.95 -14.90 -1.53
N VAL A 314 -17.64 -14.72 -1.68
CA VAL A 314 -17.01 -13.62 -2.42
C VAL A 314 -17.23 -13.72 -3.95
N VAL A 315 -17.63 -14.89 -4.44
CA VAL A 315 -17.64 -15.23 -5.88
C VAL A 315 -18.70 -14.46 -6.69
N GLN A 316 -19.78 -13.95 -6.09
CA GLN A 316 -20.83 -13.26 -6.86
C GLN A 316 -20.80 -11.73 -6.78
N GLU A 317 -20.35 -11.13 -5.66
CA GLU A 317 -20.24 -9.66 -5.58
C GLU A 317 -18.93 -9.12 -6.16
N GLU A 318 -17.82 -9.88 -6.14
CA GLU A 318 -16.53 -9.40 -6.69
C GLU A 318 -16.49 -9.32 -8.21
N MET A 319 -17.34 -10.05 -8.94
CA MET A 319 -17.51 -9.83 -10.39
C MET A 319 -17.99 -8.40 -10.70
N ASN A 320 -18.63 -7.72 -9.74
CA ASN A 320 -19.02 -6.33 -9.88
C ASN A 320 -17.98 -5.33 -9.35
N ASP A 321 -17.11 -5.73 -8.40
CA ASP A 321 -16.08 -4.84 -7.82
C ASP A 321 -14.74 -4.84 -8.60
N VAL A 322 -14.51 -5.85 -9.44
CA VAL A 322 -13.46 -5.81 -10.49
C VAL A 322 -13.65 -4.63 -11.46
N LYS A 323 -14.83 -4.00 -11.48
CA LYS A 323 -15.06 -2.74 -12.22
C LYS A 323 -14.73 -1.45 -11.44
N ARG A 324 -14.48 -1.49 -10.13
CA ARG A 324 -14.45 -0.27 -9.29
C ARG A 324 -13.16 0.02 -8.54
N THR A 325 -12.25 -0.93 -8.37
CA THR A 325 -10.91 -0.63 -7.83
C THR A 325 -9.82 -1.19 -8.73
N ALA A 326 -9.66 -0.56 -9.89
CA ALA A 326 -8.35 -0.57 -10.52
C ALA A 326 -7.45 0.38 -9.70
N PRO A 327 -6.29 -0.04 -9.15
CA PRO A 327 -5.26 0.91 -8.78
C PRO A 327 -5.04 1.81 -9.99
N ALA A 328 -4.87 3.13 -9.78
CA ALA A 328 -4.83 4.11 -10.85
C ALA A 328 -3.89 3.63 -11.96
N ILE A 329 -4.47 3.05 -13.03
CA ILE A 329 -3.71 2.67 -14.21
C ILE A 329 -3.32 4.01 -14.80
N MET A 330 -2.07 4.41 -14.60
CA MET A 330 -1.50 5.51 -15.35
C MET A 330 -1.71 5.13 -16.82
N LYS A 331 -2.52 5.91 -17.55
CA LYS A 331 -2.76 5.67 -18.98
C LYS A 331 -1.41 5.79 -19.67
N VAL A 332 -0.82 4.66 -20.01
CA VAL A 332 0.39 4.60 -20.83
C VAL A 332 -0.04 4.98 -22.24
N ASP A 333 0.63 5.98 -22.83
CA ASP A 333 0.43 6.32 -24.23
C ASP A 333 0.71 5.07 -25.09
N ILE A 334 -0.34 4.64 -25.82
CA ILE A 334 -0.35 3.37 -26.53
C ILE A 334 0.52 3.55 -27.79
N ASN A 335 1.78 3.12 -27.69
CA ASN A 335 2.70 3.23 -28.83
C ASN A 335 2.34 2.29 -30.00
N THR A 336 1.62 1.17 -29.77
CA THR A 336 1.05 0.35 -30.87
C THR A 336 -0.20 -0.48 -30.47
N PRO A 337 -1.38 -0.27 -31.07
CA PRO A 337 -2.61 -1.03 -30.77
C PRO A 337 -2.49 -2.55 -30.94
N SER A 338 -1.65 -3.00 -31.87
CA SER A 338 -1.42 -4.43 -32.14
C SER A 338 -0.70 -5.15 -30.98
N GLN A 339 0.27 -4.48 -30.34
CA GLN A 339 0.95 -5.06 -29.18
C GLN A 339 0.01 -5.18 -27.98
N GLU A 340 -0.83 -4.17 -27.77
CA GLU A 340 -1.82 -4.17 -26.69
C GLU A 340 -2.86 -5.27 -26.86
N ARG A 341 -3.34 -5.50 -28.10
CA ARG A 341 -4.22 -6.65 -28.39
C ARG A 341 -3.57 -7.98 -28.01
N LYS A 342 -2.29 -8.19 -28.40
CA LYS A 342 -1.54 -9.40 -28.03
C LYS A 342 -1.34 -9.55 -26.51
N ARG A 343 -1.11 -8.45 -25.79
CA ARG A 343 -0.99 -8.45 -24.32
C ARG A 343 -2.30 -8.92 -23.67
N ARG A 344 -3.43 -8.43 -24.18
CA ARG A 344 -4.77 -8.84 -23.71
C ARG A 344 -5.04 -10.32 -23.98
N GLU A 345 -4.78 -10.79 -25.20
CA GLU A 345 -4.92 -12.22 -25.55
C GLU A 345 -4.09 -13.12 -24.61
N LYS A 346 -2.82 -12.75 -24.37
CA LYS A 346 -1.93 -13.49 -23.45
C LYS A 346 -2.41 -13.44 -22.01
N ARG A 347 -2.93 -12.30 -21.56
CA ARG A 347 -3.52 -12.14 -20.22
C ARG A 347 -4.74 -13.04 -20.06
N GLU A 348 -5.65 -13.04 -21.02
CA GLU A 348 -6.85 -13.88 -20.99
C GLU A 348 -6.48 -15.35 -20.92
N ALA A 349 -5.52 -15.81 -21.74
CA ALA A 349 -5.01 -17.17 -21.69
C ALA A 349 -4.38 -17.52 -20.33
N TYR A 350 -3.55 -16.62 -19.78
CA TYR A 350 -2.92 -16.78 -18.48
C TYR A 350 -3.94 -16.90 -17.34
N LEU A 351 -4.98 -16.07 -17.32
CA LEU A 351 -6.03 -16.14 -16.32
C LEU A 351 -6.88 -17.40 -16.47
N ALA A 352 -7.25 -17.74 -17.71
CA ALA A 352 -8.04 -18.95 -18.01
C ALA A 352 -7.31 -20.24 -17.61
N SER A 353 -5.97 -20.26 -17.64
CA SER A 353 -5.17 -21.42 -17.23
C SER A 353 -5.22 -21.73 -15.73
N GLY A 354 -5.70 -20.79 -14.90
CA GLY A 354 -5.67 -20.90 -13.45
C GLY A 354 -4.29 -20.67 -12.82
N ALA A 355 -3.24 -20.36 -13.61
CA ALA A 355 -1.90 -20.07 -13.08
C ALA A 355 -1.91 -18.92 -12.06
N TYR A 356 -2.62 -17.82 -12.34
CA TYR A 356 -2.80 -16.74 -11.36
C TYR A 356 -3.55 -17.19 -10.11
N ARG A 357 -4.59 -18.03 -10.26
CA ARG A 357 -5.36 -18.53 -9.11
C ARG A 357 -4.45 -19.25 -8.12
N LYS A 358 -3.48 -20.03 -8.62
CA LYS A 358 -2.48 -20.67 -7.77
C LYS A 358 -1.58 -19.68 -7.03
N LEU A 359 -1.16 -18.59 -7.69
CA LEU A 359 -0.35 -17.56 -7.05
C LEU A 359 -1.02 -16.91 -5.84
N THR A 360 -2.35 -16.87 -5.76
CA THR A 360 -3.08 -16.22 -4.65
C THR A 360 -2.71 -16.75 -3.27
N ARG A 361 -2.22 -18.00 -3.17
CA ARG A 361 -1.74 -18.59 -1.90
C ARG A 361 -0.52 -17.88 -1.31
N PHE A 362 0.23 -17.13 -2.13
CA PHE A 362 1.37 -16.33 -1.67
C PHE A 362 0.96 -14.94 -1.20
N ARG A 363 -0.28 -14.51 -1.42
CA ARG A 363 -0.70 -13.14 -1.13
C ARG A 363 -0.59 -12.87 0.38
N ASN A 364 0.17 -11.84 0.74
CA ASN A 364 0.38 -11.40 2.14
C ASN A 364 0.95 -12.47 3.09
N MET A 365 1.47 -13.59 2.58
CA MET A 365 1.93 -14.70 3.44
C MET A 365 3.17 -14.36 4.28
N HIS A 366 3.89 -13.30 3.90
CA HIS A 366 5.07 -12.77 4.60
C HIS A 366 4.83 -11.35 5.12
N ALA A 367 3.56 -10.98 5.34
CA ALA A 367 3.23 -9.69 5.94
C ALA A 367 3.94 -9.49 7.30
N GLY A 368 4.58 -8.33 7.46
CA GLY A 368 5.36 -7.99 8.66
C GLY A 368 6.73 -8.68 8.76
N LYS A 369 7.13 -9.48 7.76
CA LYS A 369 8.49 -10.01 7.66
C LYS A 369 9.34 -9.15 6.73
N ARG A 370 10.64 -9.16 6.98
CA ARG A 370 11.65 -8.67 6.03
C ARG A 370 12.02 -9.74 5.02
N ALA A 371 12.56 -9.32 3.88
CA ALA A 371 13.11 -10.24 2.91
C ALA A 371 14.45 -9.78 2.33
N PHE A 372 15.27 -10.74 1.96
CA PHE A 372 16.56 -10.54 1.32
C PHE A 372 16.50 -11.01 -0.13
N ILE A 373 16.71 -10.09 -1.07
CA ILE A 373 16.76 -10.39 -2.49
C ILE A 373 18.22 -10.41 -2.92
N ILE A 374 18.67 -11.58 -3.37
CA ILE A 374 20.08 -11.87 -3.62
C ILE A 374 20.32 -11.98 -5.13
N GLY A 375 21.10 -11.01 -5.63
CA GLY A 375 21.62 -10.98 -6.99
C GLY A 375 22.81 -11.93 -7.19
N ASN A 376 23.34 -11.94 -8.41
CA ASN A 376 24.43 -12.83 -8.81
C ASN A 376 25.79 -12.11 -8.91
N GLY A 377 25.90 -10.89 -8.38
CA GLY A 377 27.13 -10.10 -8.44
C GLY A 377 28.24 -10.63 -7.53
N PRO A 378 29.51 -10.32 -7.83
CA PRO A 378 30.67 -10.89 -7.14
C PRO A 378 30.82 -10.48 -5.67
N SER A 379 30.22 -9.36 -5.26
CA SER A 379 30.25 -8.87 -3.86
C SER A 379 29.82 -9.92 -2.83
N ILE A 380 28.89 -10.81 -3.18
CA ILE A 380 28.38 -11.81 -2.24
C ILE A 380 29.45 -12.82 -1.79
N ASN A 381 30.55 -12.98 -2.53
CA ASN A 381 31.67 -13.84 -2.11
C ASN A 381 32.39 -13.33 -0.85
N LYS A 382 32.12 -12.09 -0.43
CA LYS A 382 32.67 -11.48 0.78
C LYS A 382 31.67 -11.44 1.94
N GLN A 383 30.44 -11.91 1.73
CA GLN A 383 29.34 -11.80 2.67
C GLN A 383 28.89 -13.21 3.08
N ASP A 384 28.81 -13.49 4.37
CA ASP A 384 28.35 -14.81 4.84
C ASP A 384 26.82 -14.91 4.70
N LEU A 385 26.38 -15.46 3.58
CA LEU A 385 24.96 -15.64 3.28
C LEU A 385 24.30 -16.76 4.09
N THR A 386 25.06 -17.62 4.78
CA THR A 386 24.46 -18.71 5.60
C THR A 386 23.68 -18.18 6.80
N LEU A 387 23.92 -16.92 7.18
CA LEU A 387 23.17 -16.20 8.20
C LEU A 387 21.71 -15.96 7.82
N LEU A 388 21.34 -16.12 6.55
CA LEU A 388 19.99 -15.90 6.00
C LEU A 388 19.09 -17.15 6.01
N LYS A 389 19.55 -18.28 6.55
CA LYS A 389 18.83 -19.57 6.51
C LYS A 389 17.38 -19.51 7.01
N ASP A 390 17.10 -18.67 8.01
CA ASP A 390 15.77 -18.52 8.61
C ASP A 390 15.03 -17.26 8.13
N GLU A 391 15.59 -16.55 7.15
CA GLU A 391 15.02 -15.33 6.58
C GLU A 391 14.26 -15.62 5.29
N VAL A 392 13.31 -14.74 4.93
CA VAL A 392 12.66 -14.83 3.63
C VAL A 392 13.66 -14.41 2.55
N THR A 393 14.02 -15.32 1.66
CA THR A 393 15.05 -15.08 0.64
C THR A 393 14.53 -15.29 -0.77
N PHE A 394 14.95 -14.40 -1.68
CA PHE A 394 14.73 -14.54 -3.12
C PHE A 394 16.07 -14.61 -3.82
N VAL A 395 16.27 -15.65 -4.62
CA VAL A 395 17.47 -15.84 -5.44
C VAL A 395 17.09 -15.91 -6.90
N THR A 396 18.06 -15.67 -7.81
CA THR A 396 17.74 -15.56 -9.24
C THR A 396 18.63 -16.40 -10.14
N ASN A 397 18.03 -16.96 -11.20
CA ASN A 397 18.71 -17.55 -12.35
C ASN A 397 19.85 -18.54 -11.98
N TRP A 398 21.10 -18.11 -12.10
CA TRP A 398 22.30 -18.93 -11.88
C TRP A 398 22.77 -19.01 -10.42
N PHE A 399 21.98 -18.51 -9.47
CA PHE A 399 22.31 -18.59 -8.03
C PHE A 399 22.55 -20.02 -7.53
N ILE A 400 22.04 -21.03 -8.24
CA ILE A 400 22.29 -22.45 -7.95
C ILE A 400 23.78 -22.83 -7.91
N ASN A 401 24.63 -21.99 -8.51
CA ASN A 401 26.09 -22.14 -8.49
C ASN A 401 26.74 -21.73 -7.15
N HIS A 402 25.99 -21.17 -6.20
CA HIS A 402 26.55 -20.78 -4.89
C HIS A 402 27.09 -22.03 -4.18
N PRO A 403 28.36 -22.03 -3.73
CA PRO A 403 28.95 -23.20 -3.09
C PRO A 403 28.14 -23.62 -1.86
N GLN A 404 27.68 -22.64 -1.09
CA GLN A 404 26.89 -22.86 0.12
C GLN A 404 25.36 -22.81 -0.08
N TYR A 405 24.85 -23.12 -1.28
CA TYR A 405 23.41 -23.03 -1.56
C TYR A 405 22.56 -23.83 -0.56
N ASN A 406 23.02 -25.02 -0.15
CA ASN A 406 22.27 -25.90 0.74
C ASN A 406 22.22 -25.36 2.17
N GLU A 407 23.26 -24.65 2.61
CA GLU A 407 23.30 -23.99 3.92
C GLU A 407 22.46 -22.72 3.94
N ILE A 408 22.40 -21.99 2.82
CA ILE A 408 21.56 -20.78 2.66
C ILE A 408 20.08 -21.15 2.62
N ASP A 409 19.73 -22.29 2.01
CA ASP A 409 18.37 -22.83 1.86
C ASP A 409 17.32 -21.79 1.40
N PRO A 410 17.45 -21.21 0.18
CA PRO A 410 16.62 -20.08 -0.22
C PRO A 410 15.13 -20.38 -0.25
N SER A 411 14.29 -19.45 0.20
CA SER A 411 12.83 -19.62 0.20
C SER A 411 12.26 -19.64 -1.22
N TYR A 412 12.73 -18.72 -2.07
CA TYR A 412 12.19 -18.49 -3.40
C TYR A 412 13.26 -18.41 -4.47
N PHE A 413 13.02 -19.10 -5.59
CA PHE A 413 13.90 -19.09 -6.75
C PHE A 413 13.18 -18.47 -7.96
N CYS A 414 13.57 -17.25 -8.33
CA CYS A 414 12.99 -16.52 -9.45
C CYS A 414 13.80 -16.72 -10.73
N VAL A 415 13.21 -17.37 -11.73
CA VAL A 415 13.83 -17.68 -13.01
C VAL A 415 13.13 -16.91 -14.13
N SER A 416 13.55 -15.65 -14.30
CA SER A 416 12.97 -14.74 -15.30
C SER A 416 13.65 -14.81 -16.67
N SER A 417 14.85 -15.41 -16.75
CA SER A 417 15.60 -15.52 -18.00
C SER A 417 15.01 -16.59 -18.91
N HIS A 418 14.46 -16.17 -20.05
CA HIS A 418 13.99 -17.08 -21.09
C HIS A 418 15.14 -17.87 -21.75
N GLU A 419 16.37 -17.36 -21.67
CA GLU A 419 17.55 -18.04 -22.22
C GLU A 419 17.86 -19.35 -21.50
N MET A 420 17.35 -19.53 -20.27
CA MET A 420 17.40 -20.82 -19.56
C MET A 420 16.62 -21.93 -20.28
N PHE A 421 15.66 -21.55 -21.14
CA PHE A 421 14.71 -22.46 -21.78
C PHE A 421 14.79 -22.44 -23.31
N GLY A 422 15.89 -21.95 -23.88
CA GLY A 422 16.08 -21.84 -25.34
C GLY A 422 15.73 -20.46 -25.92
N GLY A 423 15.37 -19.50 -25.08
CA GLY A 423 15.17 -18.10 -25.46
C GLY A 423 13.72 -17.71 -25.73
N TRP A 424 13.54 -16.47 -26.20
CA TRP A 424 12.22 -15.87 -26.43
C TRP A 424 11.48 -16.53 -27.59
N GLY A 425 10.23 -16.95 -27.36
CA GLY A 425 9.34 -17.44 -28.41
C GLY A 425 9.78 -18.76 -29.06
N THR A 426 10.61 -19.55 -28.38
CA THR A 426 11.00 -20.87 -28.88
C THR A 426 9.77 -21.78 -29.01
N PRO A 427 9.56 -22.45 -30.16
CA PRO A 427 8.44 -23.38 -30.33
C PRO A 427 8.65 -24.68 -29.56
N GLU A 428 9.90 -25.02 -29.24
CA GLU A 428 10.29 -26.21 -28.46
C GLU A 428 11.19 -25.77 -27.29
N PRO A 429 10.60 -25.39 -26.15
CA PRO A 429 11.37 -25.03 -24.97
C PRO A 429 12.24 -26.20 -24.49
N LYS A 430 13.49 -25.91 -24.11
CA LYS A 430 14.41 -26.89 -23.53
C LYS A 430 15.24 -26.23 -22.44
N ALA A 431 15.21 -26.80 -21.24
CA ALA A 431 16.04 -26.32 -20.14
C ALA A 431 17.54 -26.54 -20.44
N ASN A 432 18.36 -25.53 -20.10
CA ASN A 432 19.80 -25.68 -20.05
C ASN A 432 20.17 -26.82 -19.08
N GLN A 433 20.97 -27.78 -19.55
CA GLN A 433 21.22 -29.02 -18.83
C GLN A 433 22.07 -28.82 -17.57
N ASP A 434 23.12 -28.00 -17.63
CA ASP A 434 23.99 -27.74 -16.47
C ASP A 434 23.21 -27.07 -15.34
N TRP A 435 22.39 -26.08 -15.70
CA TRP A 435 21.51 -25.40 -14.76
C TRP A 435 20.46 -26.35 -14.18
N LEU A 436 19.79 -27.15 -15.03
CA LEU A 436 18.74 -28.07 -14.60
C LEU A 436 19.27 -29.14 -13.64
N GLN A 437 20.46 -29.70 -13.91
CA GLN A 437 21.11 -30.66 -13.03
C GLN A 437 21.35 -30.07 -11.64
N GLY A 438 21.86 -28.83 -11.57
CA GLY A 438 22.03 -28.13 -10.30
C GLY A 438 20.70 -27.94 -9.55
N MET A 439 19.66 -27.52 -10.27
CA MET A 439 18.33 -27.28 -9.68
C MET A 439 17.72 -28.57 -9.11
N LEU A 440 17.73 -29.66 -9.87
CA LEU A 440 17.18 -30.94 -9.42
C LEU A 440 17.97 -31.53 -8.25
N ALA A 441 19.28 -31.32 -8.21
CA ALA A 441 20.14 -31.83 -7.15
C ALA A 441 20.04 -31.05 -5.83
N ARG A 442 19.79 -29.73 -5.89
CA ARG A 442 19.96 -28.84 -4.71
C ARG A 442 18.73 -28.01 -4.36
N ALA A 443 17.95 -27.59 -5.34
CA ALA A 443 16.85 -26.63 -5.14
C ALA A 443 15.51 -27.28 -4.76
N GLY A 444 15.52 -28.43 -4.07
CA GLY A 444 14.30 -29.16 -3.71
C GLY A 444 13.37 -28.38 -2.78
N ASN A 445 13.93 -27.61 -1.84
CA ASN A 445 13.16 -26.87 -0.84
C ASN A 445 12.65 -25.51 -1.35
N ALA A 446 13.36 -24.89 -2.29
CA ALA A 446 13.01 -23.56 -2.78
C ALA A 446 11.77 -23.60 -3.67
N HIS A 447 10.81 -22.71 -3.42
CA HIS A 447 9.65 -22.55 -4.30
C HIS A 447 10.03 -21.73 -5.53
N LYS A 448 9.68 -22.20 -6.73
CA LYS A 448 10.24 -21.68 -7.99
C LYS A 448 9.20 -20.85 -8.74
N PHE A 449 9.61 -19.68 -9.23
CA PHE A 449 8.80 -18.82 -10.08
C PHE A 449 9.39 -18.70 -11.48
N PHE A 450 8.60 -19.08 -12.48
CA PHE A 450 8.97 -19.09 -13.89
C PHE A 450 8.13 -18.14 -14.73
N SER A 451 8.54 -17.94 -15.97
CA SER A 451 7.70 -17.25 -16.97
C SER A 451 6.62 -18.21 -17.48
N TYR A 452 5.37 -17.75 -17.49
CA TYR A 452 4.18 -18.51 -17.89
C TYR A 452 4.27 -19.24 -19.24
N PRO A 453 4.90 -18.70 -20.29
CA PRO A 453 5.06 -19.44 -21.55
C PRO A 453 5.73 -20.80 -21.43
N PHE A 454 6.50 -21.04 -20.35
CA PHE A 454 7.19 -22.31 -20.11
C PHE A 454 6.42 -23.27 -19.19
N ARG A 455 5.20 -22.92 -18.75
CA ARG A 455 4.41 -23.75 -17.84
C ARG A 455 4.20 -25.16 -18.38
N ASP A 456 3.74 -25.27 -19.62
CA ASP A 456 3.34 -26.57 -20.17
C ASP A 456 4.56 -27.48 -20.38
N PHE A 457 5.72 -26.91 -20.71
CA PHE A 457 6.99 -27.64 -20.72
C PHE A 457 7.39 -28.08 -19.29
N LEU A 458 7.43 -27.14 -18.33
CA LEU A 458 7.97 -27.41 -17.00
C LEU A 458 7.08 -28.37 -16.18
N ILE A 459 5.76 -28.28 -16.32
CA ILE A 459 4.80 -29.13 -15.60
C ILE A 459 4.38 -30.33 -16.44
N GLY A 460 4.07 -30.14 -17.72
CA GLY A 460 3.57 -31.19 -18.60
C GLY A 460 4.60 -32.29 -18.87
N ASP A 461 5.87 -31.92 -19.01
CA ASP A 461 6.97 -32.88 -19.16
C ASP A 461 7.54 -33.34 -17.79
N GLY A 462 6.93 -32.89 -16.68
CA GLY A 462 7.30 -33.31 -15.33
C GLY A 462 8.70 -32.86 -14.88
N VAL A 463 9.22 -31.75 -15.41
CA VAL A 463 10.54 -31.21 -15.05
C VAL A 463 10.61 -30.85 -13.57
N PHE A 464 9.54 -30.24 -13.04
CA PHE A 464 9.40 -29.96 -11.62
C PHE A 464 7.99 -30.33 -11.11
N PRO A 465 7.86 -30.67 -9.82
CA PRO A 465 6.56 -30.89 -9.20
C PRO A 465 5.67 -29.63 -9.27
N GLU A 466 4.38 -29.84 -9.56
CA GLU A 466 3.42 -28.75 -9.77
C GLU A 466 3.17 -27.90 -8.51
N ASP A 467 3.36 -28.48 -7.32
CA ASP A 467 3.23 -27.79 -6.04
C ASP A 467 4.45 -26.93 -5.66
N GLN A 468 5.60 -27.15 -6.32
CA GLN A 468 6.85 -26.42 -6.10
C GLN A 468 7.10 -25.28 -7.09
N CYS A 469 6.17 -25.04 -8.04
CA CYS A 469 6.37 -24.13 -9.15
C CYS A 469 5.14 -23.26 -9.42
N ASP A 470 5.35 -21.97 -9.66
CA ASP A 470 4.34 -21.06 -10.18
C ASP A 470 4.88 -20.15 -11.27
N PHE A 471 3.96 -19.43 -11.91
CA PHE A 471 4.21 -18.80 -13.19
C PHE A 471 3.71 -17.36 -13.21
N LEU A 472 4.59 -16.42 -13.54
CA LEU A 472 4.25 -15.02 -13.81
C LEU A 472 4.14 -14.80 -15.31
N LEU A 473 3.18 -13.97 -15.74
CA LEU A 473 3.00 -13.65 -17.15
C LEU A 473 4.11 -12.69 -17.63
N PHE A 474 5.28 -13.22 -17.96
CA PHE A 474 6.38 -12.46 -18.52
C PHE A 474 6.66 -12.95 -19.94
N ASP A 475 6.20 -12.21 -20.94
CA ASP A 475 6.41 -12.54 -22.36
C ASP A 475 6.32 -11.28 -23.25
N ARG A 476 6.81 -11.35 -24.49
CA ARG A 476 6.68 -10.27 -25.48
C ARG A 476 5.26 -10.23 -26.08
N PRO A 477 4.67 -9.06 -26.35
CA PRO A 477 5.24 -7.73 -26.15
C PRO A 477 5.13 -7.29 -24.69
N LYS A 478 6.21 -6.68 -24.20
CA LYS A 478 6.38 -6.23 -22.82
C LYS A 478 6.79 -4.77 -22.77
N TYR A 479 6.42 -4.07 -21.70
CA TYR A 479 6.89 -2.72 -21.45
C TYR A 479 8.21 -2.76 -20.68
N GLN A 480 8.97 -1.68 -20.82
CA GLN A 480 10.11 -1.42 -19.96
C GLN A 480 9.68 -0.46 -18.85
N VAL A 481 10.14 -0.72 -17.61
CA VAL A 481 9.73 0.05 -16.43
C VAL A 481 10.15 1.52 -16.53
N ASP A 482 11.36 1.82 -16.99
CA ASP A 482 11.87 3.18 -17.22
C ASP A 482 11.01 3.96 -18.22
N GLN A 483 10.66 3.33 -19.34
CA GLN A 483 9.86 3.96 -20.39
C GLN A 483 8.41 4.19 -19.96
N ARG A 484 7.88 3.30 -19.12
CA ARG A 484 6.53 3.41 -18.55
C ARG A 484 6.46 4.46 -17.44
N GLY A 485 7.56 4.70 -16.73
CA GLY A 485 7.60 5.54 -15.53
C GLY A 485 6.87 4.95 -14.33
N ASP A 486 6.53 3.65 -14.38
CA ASP A 486 5.86 2.90 -13.32
C ASP A 486 6.20 1.40 -13.45
N ILE A 487 6.08 0.67 -12.34
CA ILE A 487 6.22 -0.79 -12.30
C ILE A 487 4.88 -1.46 -12.05
N ASN A 488 4.53 -2.44 -12.90
CA ASN A 488 3.33 -3.23 -12.69
C ASN A 488 3.44 -4.17 -11.48
N LEU A 489 2.60 -3.92 -10.46
CA LEU A 489 2.47 -4.76 -9.26
C LEU A 489 1.21 -5.65 -9.26
N ASP A 490 0.40 -5.57 -10.32
CA ASP A 490 -0.73 -6.47 -10.54
C ASP A 490 -0.26 -7.73 -11.28
N LEU A 491 -0.11 -8.83 -10.53
CA LEU A 491 0.30 -10.13 -11.06
C LEU A 491 -0.76 -10.82 -11.95
N THR A 492 -1.94 -10.22 -12.14
CA THR A 492 -2.91 -10.64 -13.18
C THR A 492 -2.54 -10.14 -14.57
N GLN A 493 -1.66 -9.15 -14.65
CA GLN A 493 -1.26 -8.49 -15.89
C GLN A 493 0.10 -9.01 -16.36
N PRO A 494 0.47 -8.79 -17.64
CA PRO A 494 1.83 -9.05 -18.07
C PRO A 494 2.86 -8.23 -17.28
N MET A 495 3.94 -8.87 -16.86
CA MET A 495 5.04 -8.23 -16.14
C MET A 495 5.80 -7.26 -17.03
N ASP A 496 6.25 -6.15 -16.43
CA ASP A 496 7.11 -5.18 -17.08
C ASP A 496 8.57 -5.61 -16.89
N ASP A 497 9.40 -5.36 -17.89
CA ASP A 497 10.83 -5.69 -17.85
C ASP A 497 11.60 -4.55 -17.17
N GLY A 498 12.28 -4.89 -16.08
CA GLY A 498 13.13 -3.98 -15.34
C GLY A 498 14.63 -4.22 -15.57
N TYR A 499 14.99 -4.86 -16.69
CA TYR A 499 16.36 -5.26 -17.05
C TYR A 499 17.02 -6.30 -16.13
N THR A 500 16.42 -6.62 -15.00
CA THR A 500 16.93 -7.55 -13.99
C THR A 500 15.83 -8.46 -13.48
N GLY A 501 16.16 -9.70 -13.12
CA GLY A 501 15.19 -10.60 -12.48
C GLY A 501 14.71 -10.09 -11.11
N ILE A 502 15.52 -9.26 -10.45
CA ILE A 502 15.19 -8.61 -9.18
C ILE A 502 13.98 -7.69 -9.38
N VAL A 503 14.06 -6.77 -10.35
CA VAL A 503 12.97 -5.83 -10.61
C VAL A 503 11.78 -6.51 -11.27
N THR A 504 12.02 -7.39 -12.25
CA THR A 504 10.94 -8.00 -13.03
C THR A 504 10.13 -9.02 -12.20
N PHE A 505 10.76 -9.80 -11.32
CA PHE A 505 10.10 -10.90 -10.57
C PHE A 505 10.13 -10.68 -9.06
N CYS A 506 11.31 -10.55 -8.47
CA CYS A 506 11.46 -10.60 -7.01
C CYS A 506 10.71 -9.47 -6.31
N LEU A 507 10.82 -8.23 -6.79
CA LEU A 507 10.17 -7.08 -6.18
C LEU A 507 8.63 -7.14 -6.30
N PRO A 508 8.02 -7.41 -7.47
CA PRO A 508 6.57 -7.62 -7.56
C PRO A 508 6.06 -8.77 -6.69
N LEU A 509 6.82 -9.87 -6.59
CA LEU A 509 6.47 -11.00 -5.72
C LEU A 509 6.57 -10.61 -4.24
N ALA A 510 7.63 -9.93 -3.82
CA ALA A 510 7.80 -9.48 -2.44
C ALA A 510 6.66 -8.55 -2.01
N HIS A 511 6.31 -7.59 -2.87
CA HIS A 511 5.13 -6.74 -2.68
C HIS A 511 3.84 -7.57 -2.58
N PHE A 512 3.61 -8.50 -3.50
CA PHE A 512 2.43 -9.37 -3.49
C PHE A 512 2.35 -10.24 -2.23
N MET A 513 3.49 -10.66 -1.69
CA MET A 513 3.62 -11.44 -0.46
C MET A 513 3.51 -10.60 0.81
N GLY A 514 3.33 -9.28 0.72
CA GLY A 514 3.11 -8.38 1.84
C GLY A 514 4.38 -7.89 2.55
N ILE A 515 5.55 -8.08 1.95
CA ILE A 515 6.82 -7.65 2.55
C ILE A 515 6.98 -6.14 2.44
N THR A 516 7.28 -5.49 3.56
CA THR A 516 7.47 -4.02 3.64
C THR A 516 8.92 -3.62 3.89
N GLU A 517 9.81 -4.56 4.16
CA GLU A 517 11.24 -4.33 4.42
C GLU A 517 12.09 -5.26 3.55
N ILE A 518 12.82 -4.69 2.60
CA ILE A 518 13.54 -5.43 1.56
C ILE A 518 15.02 -5.05 1.56
N TYR A 519 15.88 -6.06 1.61
CA TYR A 519 17.33 -5.91 1.57
C TYR A 519 17.91 -6.51 0.30
N LEU A 520 18.62 -5.70 -0.48
CA LEU A 520 19.28 -6.12 -1.72
C LEU A 520 20.73 -6.50 -1.44
N ILE A 521 21.16 -7.69 -1.88
CA ILE A 521 22.53 -8.18 -1.73
C ILE A 521 23.01 -8.68 -3.10
N GLY A 522 24.29 -8.52 -3.45
CA GLY A 522 24.80 -9.02 -4.74
C GLY A 522 24.31 -8.24 -5.96
N CYS A 523 23.93 -6.98 -5.77
CA CYS A 523 23.44 -6.06 -6.79
C CYS A 523 24.53 -5.07 -7.21
N ASP A 524 25.66 -5.60 -7.70
CA ASP A 524 26.88 -4.82 -7.99
C ASP A 524 26.70 -3.82 -9.14
N CYS A 525 25.84 -4.12 -10.11
CA CYS A 525 25.42 -3.22 -11.18
C CYS A 525 26.55 -2.74 -12.14
N ASP A 526 27.62 -3.54 -12.33
CA ASP A 526 28.73 -3.19 -13.22
C ASP A 526 29.19 -4.32 -14.18
N TYR A 527 28.93 -5.59 -13.86
CA TYR A 527 29.38 -6.78 -14.61
C TYR A 527 30.89 -6.85 -14.87
N GLY A 528 31.72 -6.03 -14.21
CA GLY A 528 33.16 -5.94 -14.48
C GLY A 528 33.53 -5.70 -15.95
N LEU A 529 32.71 -4.97 -16.71
CA LEU A 529 32.89 -4.79 -18.16
C LEU A 529 34.19 -4.04 -18.46
N THR A 530 35.08 -4.68 -19.21
CA THR A 530 36.35 -4.07 -19.65
C THR A 530 36.47 -4.06 -21.17
N THR A 531 36.43 -5.23 -21.81
CA THR A 531 36.42 -5.38 -23.27
C THR A 531 35.25 -6.26 -23.72
N PRO A 532 34.90 -6.27 -25.03
CA PRO A 532 33.82 -7.13 -25.55
C PRO A 532 34.02 -8.62 -25.29
N ASP A 533 35.27 -9.09 -25.30
CA ASP A 533 35.64 -10.50 -25.12
C ASP A 533 35.93 -10.88 -23.66
N ALA A 534 36.02 -9.89 -22.76
CA ALA A 534 36.25 -10.15 -21.35
C ALA A 534 35.06 -10.89 -20.72
N PRO A 535 35.31 -11.87 -19.84
CA PRO A 535 34.25 -12.55 -19.13
C PRO A 535 33.50 -11.57 -18.23
N LYS A 536 32.18 -11.74 -18.16
CA LYS A 536 31.33 -10.93 -17.27
C LYS A 536 31.55 -11.38 -15.83
N SER A 537 31.59 -10.41 -14.93
CA SER A 537 31.79 -10.67 -13.51
C SER A 537 30.49 -11.11 -12.83
N TYR A 538 30.55 -12.27 -12.18
CA TYR A 538 29.53 -12.84 -11.30
C TYR A 538 30.23 -13.42 -10.06
N PHE A 539 29.47 -13.86 -9.06
CA PHE A 539 30.06 -14.57 -7.91
C PHE A 539 30.71 -15.91 -8.28
N TYR A 540 30.37 -16.48 -9.44
CA TYR A 540 30.91 -17.72 -9.96
C TYR A 540 31.71 -17.50 -11.25
N ASP A 541 32.56 -18.47 -11.57
CA ASP A 541 33.32 -18.48 -12.82
C ASP A 541 32.39 -18.43 -14.05
N PHE A 542 32.60 -17.47 -14.95
CA PHE A 542 31.76 -17.25 -16.11
C PHE A 542 31.64 -18.46 -17.05
N SER A 543 32.59 -19.40 -17.04
CA SER A 543 32.50 -20.67 -17.77
C SER A 543 31.28 -21.51 -17.38
N LYS A 544 30.74 -21.34 -16.16
CA LYS A 544 29.50 -21.99 -15.71
C LYS A 544 28.23 -21.35 -16.28
N HIS A 545 28.34 -20.18 -16.94
CA HIS A 545 27.20 -19.47 -17.50
C HIS A 545 26.90 -19.98 -18.93
N THR A 546 26.34 -21.18 -19.05
CA THR A 546 26.19 -21.88 -20.34
C THR A 546 24.93 -21.49 -21.14
N THR A 547 24.35 -20.32 -20.86
CA THR A 547 23.27 -19.71 -21.63
C THR A 547 23.75 -18.52 -22.44
N LYS A 548 22.97 -18.10 -23.45
CA LYS A 548 23.21 -16.81 -24.09
C LYS A 548 23.07 -15.68 -23.07
N THR A 549 23.90 -14.66 -23.22
CA THR A 549 23.91 -13.48 -22.37
C THR A 549 23.76 -12.22 -23.21
N THR A 550 23.28 -11.14 -22.59
CA THR A 550 23.21 -9.82 -23.22
C THR A 550 24.59 -9.41 -23.75
N SER A 551 24.65 -8.83 -24.95
CA SER A 551 25.91 -8.40 -25.56
C SER A 551 26.66 -7.38 -24.68
N HIS A 552 27.98 -7.28 -24.88
CA HIS A 552 28.79 -6.26 -24.20
C HIS A 552 28.21 -4.85 -24.41
N GLU A 553 27.95 -4.45 -25.65
CA GLU A 553 27.32 -3.15 -25.98
C GLU A 553 25.98 -2.94 -25.28
N GLY A 554 25.15 -4.00 -25.24
CA GLY A 554 23.85 -3.95 -24.56
C GLY A 554 23.99 -3.69 -23.06
N LEU A 555 24.93 -4.38 -22.40
CA LEU A 555 25.21 -4.17 -20.99
C LEU A 555 25.85 -2.80 -20.74
N THR A 556 26.85 -2.40 -21.52
CA THR A 556 27.50 -1.08 -21.41
C THR A 556 26.48 0.05 -21.52
N ARG A 557 25.51 -0.07 -22.44
CA ARG A 557 24.43 0.91 -22.56
C ARG A 557 23.47 0.88 -21.37
N VAL A 558 22.98 -0.31 -21.00
CA VAL A 558 21.96 -0.46 -19.94
C VAL A 558 22.50 -0.03 -18.57
N TRP A 559 23.77 -0.33 -18.30
CA TRP A 559 24.46 -0.11 -17.02
C TRP A 559 25.41 1.11 -17.05
N ALA A 560 25.32 1.99 -18.04
CA ALA A 560 26.02 3.28 -18.01
C ALA A 560 25.57 4.12 -16.80
N GLU A 561 26.31 5.16 -16.41
CA GLU A 561 25.95 6.04 -15.27
C GLU A 561 24.51 6.57 -15.36
N ASN A 562 24.07 6.95 -16.55
CA ASN A 562 22.69 7.38 -16.83
C ASN A 562 21.87 6.30 -17.56
N GLY A 563 22.24 5.03 -17.38
CA GLY A 563 21.61 3.91 -18.03
C GLY A 563 20.17 3.67 -17.55
N PRO A 564 19.30 3.08 -18.40
CA PRO A 564 17.88 2.86 -18.09
C PRO A 564 17.63 1.98 -16.86
N VAL A 565 18.61 1.16 -16.44
CA VAL A 565 18.47 0.33 -15.24
C VAL A 565 18.45 1.15 -13.95
N PHE A 566 19.21 2.24 -13.85
CA PHE A 566 19.21 3.10 -12.67
C PHE A 566 17.92 3.93 -12.61
N GLN A 567 17.44 4.42 -13.76
CA GLN A 567 16.11 5.05 -13.88
C GLN A 567 14.99 4.08 -13.47
N THR A 568 15.09 2.82 -13.90
CA THR A 568 14.17 1.75 -13.47
C THR A 568 14.17 1.59 -11.95
N TYR A 569 15.35 1.54 -11.31
CA TYR A 569 15.42 1.46 -9.84
C TYR A 569 14.85 2.70 -9.16
N GLU A 570 14.98 3.90 -9.74
CA GLU A 570 14.38 5.12 -9.20
C GLU A 570 12.85 5.08 -9.27
N VAL A 571 12.28 4.60 -10.39
CA VAL A 571 10.84 4.37 -10.55
C VAL A 571 10.35 3.39 -9.47
N VAL A 572 11.06 2.27 -9.30
CA VAL A 572 10.72 1.26 -8.27
C VAL A 572 10.79 1.88 -6.88
N ARG A 573 11.88 2.57 -6.52
CA ARG A 573 12.02 3.23 -5.21
C ARG A 573 10.83 4.13 -4.93
N ASN A 574 10.47 4.99 -5.88
CA ASN A 574 9.39 5.95 -5.72
C ASN A 574 8.03 5.24 -5.59
N ARG A 575 7.77 4.19 -6.39
CA ARG A 575 6.52 3.42 -6.34
C ARG A 575 6.39 2.62 -5.05
N PHE A 576 7.45 1.95 -4.61
CA PHE A 576 7.46 1.15 -3.38
C PHE A 576 7.35 2.03 -2.13
N LEU A 577 7.98 3.20 -2.14
CA LEU A 577 7.86 4.18 -1.05
C LEU A 577 6.41 4.68 -0.89
N GLN A 578 5.64 4.80 -1.97
CA GLN A 578 4.20 5.15 -1.89
C GLN A 578 3.39 4.10 -1.13
N ASP A 579 3.82 2.82 -1.19
CA ASP A 579 3.19 1.71 -0.47
C ASP A 579 3.82 1.48 0.92
N GLY A 580 4.72 2.37 1.37
CA GLY A 580 5.41 2.26 2.65
C GLY A 580 6.50 1.18 2.70
N ILE A 581 6.92 0.66 1.53
CA ILE A 581 7.94 -0.38 1.45
C ILE A 581 9.32 0.24 1.40
N GLN A 582 10.19 -0.18 2.31
CA GLN A 582 11.58 0.21 2.36
C GLN A 582 12.45 -0.79 1.60
N ILE A 583 13.33 -0.27 0.74
CA ILE A 583 14.35 -1.06 0.04
C ILE A 583 15.72 -0.51 0.44
N VAL A 584 16.58 -1.38 0.96
CA VAL A 584 17.92 -1.05 1.44
C VAL A 584 18.95 -1.84 0.64
N ASN A 585 20.03 -1.21 0.23
CA ASN A 585 21.14 -1.86 -0.43
C ASN A 585 22.19 -2.34 0.59
N CYS A 586 22.36 -3.65 0.70
CA CYS A 586 23.36 -4.33 1.52
C CYS A 586 24.48 -5.00 0.70
N THR A 587 24.57 -4.71 -0.59
CA THR A 587 25.67 -5.17 -1.46
C THR A 587 27.00 -4.60 -0.96
N ASP A 588 28.07 -5.40 -0.88
CA ASP A 588 29.42 -4.89 -0.60
C ASP A 588 29.98 -4.15 -1.83
N GLY A 589 29.88 -2.82 -1.83
CA GLY A 589 30.31 -1.96 -2.95
C GLY A 589 29.29 -1.92 -4.09
N GLY A 590 29.79 -2.00 -5.34
CA GLY A 590 28.99 -1.86 -6.55
C GLY A 590 28.55 -0.42 -6.85
N ARG A 591 27.63 -0.27 -7.81
CA ARG A 591 27.17 1.03 -8.34
C ARG A 591 25.71 1.35 -8.01
N LEU A 592 25.03 0.51 -7.23
CA LEU A 592 23.62 0.71 -6.88
C LEU A 592 23.45 1.74 -5.74
N GLU A 593 23.43 3.02 -6.08
CA GLU A 593 23.27 4.12 -5.11
C GLU A 593 21.84 4.69 -5.03
N VAL A 594 20.89 4.09 -5.75
CA VAL A 594 19.49 4.55 -5.76
C VAL A 594 18.82 4.36 -4.40
N PHE A 595 19.19 3.29 -3.68
CA PHE A 595 18.63 2.93 -2.38
C PHE A 595 19.59 3.28 -1.24
N PRO A 596 19.09 3.60 -0.03
CA PRO A 596 19.94 3.79 1.14
C PRO A 596 20.79 2.53 1.38
N ARG A 597 22.05 2.74 1.76
CA ARG A 597 23.01 1.66 1.96
C ARG A 597 23.16 1.32 3.43
N ALA A 598 23.18 0.03 3.75
CA ALA A 598 23.47 -0.48 5.09
C ALA A 598 24.47 -1.62 5.01
N ARG A 599 25.31 -1.76 6.04
CA ARG A 599 26.23 -2.90 6.13
C ARG A 599 25.43 -4.17 6.39
N TYR A 600 25.70 -5.20 5.60
CA TYR A 600 25.00 -6.48 5.70
C TYR A 600 25.11 -7.10 7.09
N GLU A 601 26.32 -7.11 7.67
CA GLU A 601 26.59 -7.72 8.97
C GLU A 601 25.78 -7.06 10.09
N ASP A 602 25.58 -5.74 10.01
CA ASP A 602 24.81 -4.98 10.99
C ASP A 602 23.31 -5.32 10.89
N VAL A 603 22.80 -5.52 9.67
CA VAL A 603 21.39 -5.87 9.39
C VAL A 603 21.05 -7.30 9.83
N VAL A 604 21.96 -8.26 9.62
CA VAL A 604 21.71 -9.64 10.04
C VAL A 604 21.98 -9.87 11.52
N ALA A 605 22.84 -9.07 12.16
CA ALA A 605 23.07 -9.11 13.60
C ALA A 605 21.88 -8.59 14.41
N SER A 606 21.10 -7.65 13.87
CA SER A 606 19.96 -7.02 14.53
C SER A 606 18.67 -7.88 14.52
N LYS A 607 18.79 -9.22 14.59
CA LYS A 607 17.64 -10.15 14.56
C LYS A 607 16.51 -9.63 15.47
N ALA A 608 15.35 -9.38 14.87
CA ALA A 608 14.15 -8.91 15.54
C ALA A 608 13.57 -9.95 16.51
#